data_AF-A0A5J6WQ71-F1
#
_entry.id   AF-A0A5J6WQ71-F1
#
_cell.length_a   1.000
_cell.length_b   1.000
_cell.length_c   1.000
_cell.angle_alpha   90.00
_cell.angle_beta   90.00
_cell.angle_gamma   90.00
#
_symmetry.space_group_name_H-M   'P 1'
#
loop_
_entity.id
_entity.type
_entity.pdbx_description
1 polymer ?
#
loop_
_entity_poly.entity_id
_entity_poly.type
_entity_poly.pdbx_seq_one_letter_code
_entity_poly.pdbx_strand_id
1 'polypeptide(L)'
;MGVGYKGFEASSMVNSFYSRSYMFSYHKKWPVNNWADLGFGLGGITGYSKEENSVQLFNVTPLISPTININYKGLGFETALQTYVFVFTLNYQY
;
A
#
# COMPACT_ATOMS: atom_id res chain seq x y z
N MET A 1 -4.71 -9.54 -3.14
CA MET A 1 -6.11 -9.08 -3.26
C MET A 1 -6.45 -8.26 -2.03
N GLY A 2 -7.26 -7.21 -2.20
CA GLY A 2 -7.59 -6.31 -1.10
C GLY A 2 -8.90 -5.57 -1.33
N VAL A 3 -9.37 -4.92 -0.27
CA VAL A 3 -10.56 -4.08 -0.25
C VAL A 3 -10.21 -2.74 0.35
N GLY A 4 -10.75 -1.67 -0.22
CA GLY A 4 -10.56 -0.30 0.26
C GLY A 4 -11.91 0.37 0.49
N TYR A 5 -12.05 1.09 1.60
CA TYR A 5 -13.23 1.90 1.90
C TYR A 5 -12.87 3.15 2.70
N LYS A 6 -13.28 4.32 2.19
CA LYS A 6 -13.05 5.64 2.82
C LYS A 6 -11.60 5.86 3.26
N GLY A 7 -10.66 5.42 2.43
CA GLY A 7 -9.23 5.52 2.67
C GLY A 7 -8.65 4.41 3.55
N PHE A 8 -9.45 3.58 4.22
CA PHE A 8 -8.91 2.38 4.86
C PHE A 8 -8.75 1.28 3.83
N GLU A 9 -7.59 0.64 3.82
CA GLU A 9 -7.27 -0.45 2.91
C GLU A 9 -6.84 -1.68 3.72
N ALA A 10 -7.42 -2.82 3.39
CA ALA A 10 -7.02 -4.12 3.91
C ALA A 10 -6.68 -5.01 2.73
N SER A 11 -5.49 -5.62 2.73
CA SER A 11 -5.09 -6.50 1.64
C SER A 11 -4.18 -7.62 2.11
N SER A 12 -4.04 -8.62 1.24
CA SER A 12 -3.07 -9.69 1.41
C SER A 12 -2.21 -9.85 0.17
N MET A 13 -0.95 -10.21 0.40
CA MET A 13 0.05 -10.49 -0.62
C MET A 13 0.93 -11.67 -0.23
N VAL A 14 1.60 -12.27 -1.22
CA VAL A 14 2.74 -13.16 -0.95
C VAL A 14 3.97 -12.27 -0.91
N ASN A 15 4.71 -12.31 0.20
CA ASN A 15 5.91 -11.50 0.36
C ASN A 15 7.13 -12.14 -0.32
N SER A 16 8.27 -11.45 -0.30
CA SER A 16 9.52 -11.90 -0.91
C SER A 16 10.11 -13.19 -0.30
N PHE A 17 9.58 -13.65 0.84
CA PHE A 17 9.95 -14.88 1.54
C PHE A 17 8.92 -16.00 1.34
N TYR A 18 8.05 -15.87 0.33
CA TYR A 18 7.00 -16.84 0.00
C TYR A 18 5.96 -17.05 1.11
N SER A 19 5.91 -16.15 2.10
CA SER A 19 4.93 -16.16 3.18
C SER A 19 3.74 -15.26 2.88
N ARG A 20 2.58 -15.57 3.46
CA ARG A 20 1.39 -14.72 3.34
C ARG A 20 1.52 -13.54 4.29
N SER A 21 1.48 -12.33 3.75
CA SER A 21 1.43 -11.09 4.51
C SER A 21 0.05 -10.45 4.44
N TYR A 22 -0.36 -9.84 5.55
CA TYR A 22 -1.58 -9.05 5.64
C TYR A 22 -1.23 -7.60 5.94
N MET A 23 -1.80 -6.69 5.16
CA MET A 23 -1.59 -5.25 5.25
C MET A 23 -2.90 -4.58 5.66
N PHE A 24 -2.80 -3.66 6.61
CA PHE A 24 -3.87 -2.74 6.95
C PHE A 24 -3.31 -1.32 7.02
N SER A 25 -3.92 -0.39 6.29
CA SER A 25 -3.45 0.98 6.22
C SER A 25 -4.59 1.98 6.08
N TYR A 26 -4.30 3.21 6.47
CA TYR A 26 -5.08 4.37 6.08
C TYR A 26 -4.32 5.13 5.00
N HIS A 27 -4.98 5.35 3.88
CA HIS A 27 -4.48 6.00 2.69
C HIS A 27 -5.24 7.30 2.46
N LYS A 28 -4.53 8.41 2.62
CA LYS A 28 -5.03 9.73 2.29
C LYS A 28 -4.53 10.15 0.91
N LYS A 29 -5.44 10.57 0.04
CA LYS A 29 -5.14 11.07 -1.30
C LYS A 29 -5.51 12.54 -1.41
N TRP A 30 -4.68 13.29 -2.11
CA TRP A 30 -4.87 14.70 -2.44
C TRP A 30 -4.84 14.84 -3.96
N PRO A 31 -5.96 15.23 -4.58
CA PRO A 31 -6.01 15.45 -6.01
C PRO A 31 -5.12 16.64 -6.36
N VAL A 32 -4.18 16.43 -7.28
CA VAL A 32 -3.31 17.50 -7.80
C VAL A 32 -3.94 18.10 -9.06
N ASN A 33 -4.46 17.25 -9.94
CA ASN A 33 -5.15 17.65 -11.15
C ASN A 33 -6.13 16.53 -11.59
N ASN A 34 -6.78 16.72 -12.74
CA ASN A 34 -7.81 15.80 -13.24
C ASN A 34 -7.30 14.39 -13.59
N TRP A 35 -5.99 14.17 -13.63
CA TRP A 35 -5.37 12.90 -14.02
C TRP A 35 -4.34 12.40 -13.00
N ALA A 36 -4.08 13.11 -11.90
CA ALA A 36 -3.05 12.77 -10.93
C ALA A 36 -3.46 13.11 -9.49
N ASP A 37 -3.20 12.15 -8.59
CA ASP A 37 -3.31 12.32 -7.16
C ASP A 37 -1.95 12.04 -6.49
N LEU A 38 -1.62 12.80 -5.46
CA LEU A 38 -0.59 12.43 -4.50
C LEU A 38 -1.25 11.74 -3.32
N GLY A 39 -0.61 10.74 -2.76
CA GLY A 39 -1.14 10.05 -1.59
C GLY A 39 -0.07 9.72 -0.56
N PHE A 40 -0.58 9.39 0.62
CA PHE A 40 0.22 8.92 1.73
C PHE A 40 -0.54 7.84 2.48
N GLY A 41 0.04 6.65 2.51
CA GLY A 41 -0.39 5.49 3.28
C GLY A 41 0.38 5.39 4.59
N LEU A 42 -0.35 5.20 5.68
CA LEU A 42 0.21 4.85 6.99
C LEU A 42 -0.50 3.60 7.51
N GLY A 43 0.25 2.59 7.93
CA GLY A 43 -0.35 1.34 8.38
C GLY A 43 0.65 0.35 8.96
N GLY A 44 0.27 -0.92 8.90
CA GLY A 44 1.09 -2.03 9.33
C GLY A 44 0.96 -3.24 8.40
N ILE A 45 2.04 -4.00 8.30
CA ILE A 45 2.10 -5.27 7.59
C ILE A 45 2.53 -6.36 8.56
N THR A 46 1.85 -7.50 8.51
CA THR A 46 2.18 -8.71 9.27
C THR A 46 2.70 -9.82 8.36
N GLY A 47 3.19 -10.91 8.94
CA GLY A 47 3.65 -12.09 8.19
C GLY A 47 5.12 -12.05 7.78
N TYR A 48 5.90 -11.17 8.39
CA TYR A 48 7.36 -11.20 8.36
C TYR A 48 7.87 -11.68 9.72
N SER A 49 9.01 -12.37 9.78
CA SER A 49 9.74 -12.62 11.03
C SER A 49 10.64 -11.43 11.40
N LYS A 50 11.10 -11.36 12.66
CA LYS A 50 12.02 -10.30 13.10
C LYS A 50 13.37 -10.37 12.38
N GLU A 51 13.78 -11.56 11.96
CA GLU A 51 14.97 -11.79 11.14
C GLU A 51 14.77 -11.28 9.70
N GLU A 52 13.58 -11.42 9.14
CA GLU A 52 13.22 -10.95 7.79
C GLU A 52 12.98 -9.43 7.73
N ASN A 53 12.46 -8.85 8.82
CA ASN A 53 12.26 -7.41 8.94
C ASN A 53 12.55 -6.94 10.37
N SER A 54 13.72 -6.33 10.55
CA SER A 54 14.23 -5.87 11.85
C SER A 54 13.48 -4.67 12.42
N VAL A 55 12.70 -3.97 11.60
CA VAL A 55 11.93 -2.77 11.98
C VAL A 55 10.58 -3.12 12.62
N GLN A 56 10.27 -4.41 12.76
CA GLN A 56 9.03 -4.88 13.37
C GLN A 56 8.86 -4.48 14.83
N LEU A 57 7.65 -4.06 15.16
CA LEU A 57 7.17 -3.83 16.52
C LEU A 57 5.95 -4.73 16.75
N PHE A 58 6.03 -5.64 17.73
CA PHE A 58 4.93 -6.57 18.07
C PHE A 58 4.40 -7.40 16.87
N ASN A 59 5.30 -7.95 16.05
CA ASN A 59 4.98 -8.70 14.82
C ASN A 59 4.29 -7.87 13.72
N VAL A 60 4.34 -6.55 13.83
CA VAL A 60 3.82 -5.61 12.84
C VAL A 60 4.98 -4.75 12.33
N THR A 61 5.22 -4.83 11.02
CA THR A 61 6.11 -3.91 10.32
C THR A 61 5.35 -2.61 10.06
N PRO A 62 5.85 -1.45 10.52
CA PRO A 62 5.23 -0.17 10.17
C PRO A 62 5.32 0.07 8.66
N LEU A 63 4.20 0.49 8.08
CA LEU A 63 4.09 0.85 6.69
C LEU A 63 3.98 2.36 6.56
N ILE A 64 4.96 2.96 5.90
CA ILE A 64 4.91 4.36 5.46
C ILE A 64 5.05 4.33 3.95
N SER A 65 4.08 4.91 3.26
CA SER A 65 3.95 4.78 1.82
C SER A 65 3.51 6.08 1.16
N PRO A 66 4.44 6.97 0.77
CA PRO A 66 4.11 8.01 -0.19
C PRO A 66 3.73 7.36 -1.53
N THR A 67 2.67 7.86 -2.14
CA THR A 67 2.12 7.33 -3.40
C THR A 67 1.90 8.43 -4.42
N ILE A 68 1.97 8.05 -5.69
CA ILE A 68 1.50 8.86 -6.82
C ILE A 68 0.55 7.97 -7.62
N ASN A 69 -0.66 8.46 -7.85
CA ASN A 69 -1.68 7.77 -8.63
C ASN A 69 -1.96 8.56 -9.91
N ILE A 70 -1.96 7.87 -11.05
CA ILE A 70 -2.30 8.42 -12.36
C ILE A 70 -3.63 7.81 -12.78
N ASN A 71 -4.63 8.66 -13.01
CA ASN A 71 -5.98 8.23 -13.36
C ASN A 71 -6.28 8.54 -14.84
N TYR A 72 -6.86 7.57 -15.54
CA TYR A 72 -7.36 7.73 -16.90
C TYR A 72 -8.61 6.87 -17.12
N LYS A 73 -9.77 7.51 -17.34
CA LYS A 73 -11.05 6.86 -17.71
C LYS A 73 -11.41 5.64 -16.83
N GLY A 74 -11.30 5.77 -15.52
CA GLY A 74 -11.64 4.71 -14.54
C GLY A 74 -10.51 3.72 -14.23
N LEU A 75 -9.40 3.76 -14.98
CA LEU A 75 -8.16 3.08 -14.64
C LEU A 75 -7.27 4.01 -13.81
N GLY A 76 -6.76 3.51 -12.68
CA GLY A 76 -5.75 4.16 -11.86
C GLY A 76 -4.47 3.33 -11.85
N PHE A 77 -3.33 3.96 -12.11
CA PHE A 77 -2.03 3.35 -11.90
C PHE A 77 -1.35 4.04 -10.71
N GLU A 78 -1.15 3.29 -9.64
CA GLU A 78 -0.55 3.79 -8.43
C GLU A 78 0.85 3.20 -8.23
N THR A 79 1.80 4.09 -7.94
CA THR A 79 3.15 3.75 -7.51
C THR A 79 3.33 4.20 -6.07
N ALA A 80 3.89 3.31 -5.26
CA ALA A 80 4.04 3.46 -3.83
C ALA A 80 5.47 3.08 -3.41
N LEU A 81 6.13 3.93 -2.62
CA LEU A 81 7.40 3.58 -1.98
C LEU A 81 7.11 3.06 -0.57
N GLN A 82 7.03 1.75 -0.39
CA GLN A 82 6.77 1.10 0.89
C GLN A 82 8.07 0.63 1.51
N THR A 83 8.59 1.35 2.52
CA THR A 83 9.75 0.90 3.32
C THR A 83 10.89 0.32 2.45
N TYR A 84 11.41 1.14 1.53
CA TYR A 84 12.47 0.81 0.54
C TYR A 84 12.08 -0.13 -0.62
N VAL A 85 10.83 -0.55 -0.72
CA VAL A 85 10.30 -1.35 -1.85
C VAL A 85 9.35 -0.51 -2.68
N PHE A 86 9.51 -0.55 -4.01
CA PHE A 86 8.51 0.01 -4.92
C PHE A 86 7.38 -1.01 -5.16
N VAL A 87 6.16 -0.56 -4.93
CA VAL A 87 4.94 -1.32 -5.18
C VAL A 87 4.15 -0.62 -6.28
N PHE A 88 3.70 -1.40 -7.25
CA PHE A 88 2.87 -0.93 -8.36
C PHE A 88 1.50 -1.60 -8.26
N THR A 89 0.45 -0.78 -8.31
CA THR A 89 -0.92 -1.23 -8.19
C THR A 89 -1.72 -0.71 -9.38
N LEU A 90 -2.42 -1.62 -10.05
CA LEU A 90 -3.43 -1.25 -11.02
C LEU A 90 -4.80 -1.26 -10.33
N ASN A 91 -5.40 -0.08 -10.23
CA ASN A 91 -6.72 0.14 -9.66
C ASN A 91 -7.74 0.28 -10.80
N TYR A 92 -8.91 -0.31 -10.62
CA TYR A 92 -10.04 -0.10 -11.51
C TYR A 92 -11.24 0.33 -10.66
N GLN A 93 -11.76 1.53 -10.94
CA GLN A 93 -12.98 2.05 -10.33
C GLN A 93 -14.09 2.06 -11.39
N TYR A 94 -15.16 1.32 -11.11
CA TYR A 94 -16.43 1.37 -11.86
C TYR A 94 -17.21 2.64 -11.53
#